data_AF-A0A3N1HGN8-F1
#
_entry.id   AF-A0A3N1HGN8-F1
#
_cell.length_a   1.000
_cell.length_b   1.000
_cell.length_c   1.000
_cell.angle_alpha   90.00
_cell.angle_beta   90.00
_cell.angle_gamma   90.00
#
_symmetry.space_group_name_H-M   'P 1'
#
loop_
_entity.id
_entity.type
_entity.pdbx_description
1 polymer ?
#
loop_
_entity_poly.entity_id
_entity_poly.type
_entity_poly.pdbx_seq_one_letter_code
_entity_poly.pdbx_strand_id
1 'polypeptide(L)' 'MAGTLTRDHLTDCLTEVAFPASRDDLLDAAIRKGDATAVQALRAIPETDYASLHEVFLAVESGGDRPR' A
#
# COMPACT_ATOMS: atom_id res chain seq x y z
N MET A 1 8.91 12.57 8.04
CA MET A 1 7.71 13.01 7.29
C MET A 1 7.54 12.20 6.00
N ALA A 2 7.64 10.86 6.06
CA ALA A 2 7.47 9.98 4.89
C ALA A 2 6.11 9.25 4.88
N GLY A 3 5.50 9.04 6.05
CA GLY A 3 4.22 8.33 6.18
C GLY A 3 3.03 9.06 5.54
N THR A 4 2.97 10.40 5.64
CA THR A 4 1.88 11.20 5.06
C THR A 4 1.90 11.21 3.54
N LEU A 5 3.07 11.41 2.92
CA LEU A 5 3.20 11.36 1.46
C LEU A 5 2.81 9.98 0.92
N THR A 6 3.30 8.91 1.56
CA THR A 6 2.98 7.52 1.18
C THR A 6 1.47 7.24 1.20
N ARG A 7 0.73 7.84 2.14
CA ARG A 7 -0.72 7.66 2.27
C ARG A 7 -1.51 8.28 1.11
N ASP A 8 -1.19 9.51 0.74
CA ASP A 8 -1.83 10.18 -0.40
C ASP A 8 -1.55 9.44 -1.71
N HIS A 9 -0.30 9.02 -1.93
CA HIS A 9 0.13 8.24 -3.09
C HIS A 9 -0.60 6.89 -3.21
N LEU A 10 -0.70 6.15 -2.11
CA LEU A 10 -1.47 4.91 -2.05
C LEU A 10 -2.96 5.14 -2.24
N THR A 11 -3.52 6.23 -1.70
CA THR A 11 -4.94 6.56 -1.89
C THR A 11 -5.23 6.79 -3.37
N ASP A 12 -4.43 7.59 -4.06
CA ASP A 12 -4.58 7.85 -5.49
C ASP A 12 -4.36 6.59 -6.35
N CYS A 13 -3.34 5.79 -6.03
CA CYS A 13 -3.03 4.56 -6.77
C CYS A 13 -4.10 3.48 -6.60
N LEU A 14 -4.66 3.34 -5.40
CA LEU A 14 -5.55 2.23 -5.03
C LEU A 14 -7.02 2.63 -5.06
N THR A 15 -7.36 3.89 -5.35
CA THR A 15 -8.77 4.33 -5.47
C THR A 15 -9.52 3.62 -6.60
N GLU A 16 -8.81 3.13 -7.61
CA GLU A 16 -9.38 2.42 -8.77
C GLU A 16 -9.31 0.88 -8.62
N VAL A 17 -8.71 0.38 -7.53
CA VAL A 17 -8.62 -1.06 -7.27
C VAL A 17 -9.93 -1.56 -6.68
N ALA A 18 -10.50 -2.58 -7.32
CA ALA A 18 -11.65 -3.28 -6.78
C ALA A 18 -11.20 -4.23 -5.66
N PHE A 19 -11.72 -4.02 -4.44
CA PHE A 19 -11.50 -4.92 -3.31
C PHE A 19 -12.51 -6.08 -3.34
N PRO A 20 -12.14 -7.30 -2.90
CA PRO A 20 -10.86 -7.67 -2.28
C PRO A 20 -9.70 -7.79 -3.28
N ALA A 21 -8.52 -7.34 -2.87
CA ALA A 21 -7.30 -7.38 -3.69
C ALA A 21 -6.12 -7.91 -2.86
N SER A 22 -5.30 -8.76 -3.48
CA SER A 22 -4.11 -9.31 -2.84
C SER A 22 -2.96 -8.30 -2.87
N ARG A 23 -1.96 -8.46 -2.00
CA ARG A 23 -0.75 -7.61 -1.99
C ARG A 23 -0.13 -7.45 -3.39
N ASP A 24 -0.10 -8.52 -4.17
CA ASP A 24 0.48 -8.50 -5.52
C ASP A 24 -0.36 -7.67 -6.51
N ASP A 25 -1.69 -7.72 -6.44
CA ASP A 25 -2.55 -6.86 -7.26
C ASP A 25 -2.35 -5.37 -6.92
N LEU A 26 -2.19 -5.06 -5.64
CA LEU A 26 -1.88 -3.70 -5.17
C LEU A 26 -0.51 -3.25 -5.67
N LEU A 27 0.50 -4.14 -5.62
CA LEU A 27 1.84 -3.89 -6.14
C LEU A 27 1.80 -3.66 -7.65
N ASP A 28 1.09 -4.49 -8.40
CA ASP A 28 0.94 -4.35 -9.84
C ASP A 28 0.18 -3.07 -10.21
N ALA A 29 -0.82 -2.66 -9.44
CA ALA A 29 -1.49 -1.36 -9.61
C ALA A 29 -0.52 -0.19 -9.38
N ALA A 30 0.25 -0.23 -8.29
CA ALA A 30 1.24 0.81 -7.96
C ALA A 30 2.39 0.86 -8.98
N ILE A 31 2.86 -0.30 -9.48
CA ILE A 31 3.86 -0.39 -10.55
C ILE A 31 3.31 0.20 -11.85
N ARG A 32 2.07 -0.11 -12.21
CA ARG A 32 1.41 0.45 -13.41
C ARG A 32 1.24 1.96 -13.34
N LYS A 33 0.96 2.51 -12.16
CA LYS A 33 0.94 3.96 -11.91
C LYS A 33 2.34 4.60 -11.90
N GLY A 34 3.40 3.82 -11.69
CA GLY A 34 4.77 4.30 -11.60
C GLY A 34 5.12 4.87 -10.22
N ASP A 35 4.39 4.51 -9.17
CA ASP A 35 4.57 5.05 -7.84
C ASP A 35 5.52 4.20 -7.00
N ALA A 36 6.81 4.54 -7.06
CA ALA A 36 7.86 3.80 -6.36
C ALA A 36 7.70 3.82 -4.82
N THR A 37 7.09 4.87 -4.27
CA THR A 37 6.85 5.01 -2.82
C THR A 37 5.76 4.03 -2.38
N ALA A 38 4.64 4.00 -3.11
CA ALA A 38 3.57 3.03 -2.89
C ALA A 38 4.09 1.58 -3.03
N VAL A 39 4.90 1.29 -4.05
CA VAL A 39 5.49 -0.05 -4.24
C VAL A 39 6.39 -0.46 -3.07
N GLN A 40 7.23 0.44 -2.55
CA GLN A 40 8.06 0.12 -1.38
C GLN A 40 7.22 -0.13 -0.13
N ALA A 41 6.18 0.67 0.08
CA ALA A 41 5.25 0.53 1.19
C ALA A 41 4.49 -0.81 1.13
N LEU A 42 3.93 -1.14 -0.04
CA LEU A 42 3.24 -2.41 -0.29
C LEU A 42 4.17 -3.63 -0.26
N ARG A 43 5.49 -3.43 -0.42
CA ARG A 43 6.47 -4.51 -0.19
C ARG A 43 6.80 -4.75 1.28
N ALA A 44 6.56 -3.76 2.14
CA ALA A 44 6.81 -3.86 3.58
C ALA A 44 5.65 -4.52 4.33
N ILE A 45 4.48 -4.66 3.71
CA ILE A 45 3.29 -5.28 4.31
C ILE A 45 3.22 -6.79 4.01
N PRO A 46 2.53 -7.56 4.88
CA PRO A 46 2.34 -9.00 4.65
C PRO A 46 1.59 -9.30 3.35
N GLU A 47 1.91 -10.44 2.73
CA GLU A 47 1.09 -11.07 1.68
C GLU A 47 -0.23 -11.57 2.31
N THR A 48 -1.24 -10.72 2.27
CA THR A 48 -2.62 -11.07 2.64
C THR A 48 -3.58 -10.49 1.62
N ASP A 49 -4.80 -11.01 1.62
CA ASP A 49 -5.92 -10.40 0.93
C ASP A 49 -6.42 -9.22 1.77
N TYR A 50 -6.47 -8.06 1.15
CA TYR A 50 -7.00 -6.86 1.76
C TYR A 50 -8.45 -6.71 1.31
N ALA A 51 -9.35 -6.56 2.28
CA ALA A 51 -10.77 -6.35 2.01
C ALA A 51 -11.09 -4.88 1.72
N SER A 52 -10.18 -3.97 2.07
CA SER A 52 -10.34 -2.54 1.84
C SER A 52 -9.03 -1.78 1.85
N LEU A 53 -9.04 -0.59 1.24
CA LEU A 53 -7.97 0.40 1.30
C LEU A 53 -7.51 0.68 2.74
N HIS A 54 -8.44 0.70 3.69
CA HIS A 54 -8.13 0.98 5.10
C HIS A 54 -7.21 -0.08 5.71
N GLU A 55 -7.43 -1.37 5.41
CA GLU A 55 -6.56 -2.44 5.88
C GLU A 55 -5.15 -2.35 5.28
N VAL A 56 -5.05 -1.95 4.01
CA VAL A 56 -3.75 -1.69 3.36
C VAL A 56 -3.01 -0.58 4.09
N PHE A 57 -3.68 0.53 4.40
CA PHE A 57 -3.08 1.63 5.16
C PHE A 57 -2.61 1.21 6.54
N LEU A 58 -3.45 0.49 7.30
CA LEU A 58 -3.09 -0.03 8.61
C LEU A 58 -1.87 -0.95 8.52
N ALA A 59 -1.81 -1.80 7.51
CA ALA A 59 -0.67 -2.69 7.30
C ALA A 59 0.61 -1.91 6.92
N VAL A 60 0.51 -0.89 6.08
CA VAL A 60 1.65 -0.04 5.67
C VAL A 60 2.16 0.78 6.85
N GLU A 61 1.26 1.38 7.65
CA GLU A 61 1.63 2.11 8.86
C GLU A 61 2.26 1.17 9.90
N SER A 62 1.73 -0.05 10.04
CA SER A 62 2.25 -1.06 10.97
C SER A 62 3.60 -1.65 10.51
N GLY A 63 3.81 -1.83 9.20
CA GLY A 63 5.07 -2.30 8.63
C GLY A 63 6.18 -1.24 8.60
N GLY A 64 5.82 0.04 8.83
CA GLY A 64 6.75 1.16 8.93
C GLY A 64 7.41 1.33 10.31
N ASP A 65 6.92 0.64 11.34
CA ASP A 65 7.52 0.65 12.67
C ASP A 65 8.65 -0.40 12.75
N ARG A 66 9.86 0.00 12.38
CA ARG A 66 11.07 -0.65 12.92
C ARG A 66 11.36 0.02 14.27
N PRO A 67 11.05 -0.62 15.42
CA PRO A 67 11.62 -0.18 16.68
C PRO A 67 13.12 -0.46 16.62
N ARG A 68 13.93 0.58 16.87
CA ARG A 68 15.36 0.43 17.17
C ARG A 68 15.54 0.13 18.65
#